data_AF-A0A9E4BMF3-F1
#
_entry.id   AF-A0A9E4BMF3-F1
#
_cell.length_a   1.000
_cell.length_b   1.000
_cell.length_c   1.000
_cell.angle_alpha   90.00
_cell.angle_beta   90.00
_cell.angle_gamma   90.00
#
_symmetry.space_group_name_H-M   'P 1'
#
loop_
_entity.id
_entity.type
_entity.pdbx_description
1 polymer ?
#
loop_
_entity_poly.entity_id
_entity_poly.type
_entity_poly.pdbx_seq_one_letter_code
_entity_poly.pdbx_strand_id
1 'polypeptide(L)' 'MRTGLIDTWVGNPADVGPMYPFVGYEVPLFVVCIVLWIAYTIWQIKHENATYADELDQLAEAGSLVSTIEREGGNS' A
#
# COMPACT_ATOMS: atom_id res chain seq x y z
N MET A 1 29.66 -21.26 -32.90
CA MET A 1 28.43 -20.54 -32.49
C MET A 1 28.79 -19.61 -31.35
N ARG A 2 28.64 -18.29 -31.54
CA ARG A 2 28.65 -17.29 -30.47
C ARG A 2 27.19 -17.10 -30.04
N THR A 3 26.91 -17.12 -28.75
CA THR A 3 25.56 -16.91 -28.20
C THR A 3 25.36 -15.48 -27.67
N GLY A 4 26.13 -14.51 -28.15
CA GLY A 4 26.06 -13.13 -27.66
C GLY A 4 25.36 -12.23 -28.67
N LEU A 5 24.23 -11.65 -28.29
CA LEU A 5 23.63 -10.52 -29.03
C LEU A 5 24.53 -9.25 -28.96
N ILE A 6 25.54 -9.24 -28.08
CA ILE A 6 26.41 -8.10 -27.77
C ILE A 6 27.86 -8.60 -27.71
N ASP A 7 28.75 -7.99 -28.49
CA ASP A 7 30.18 -8.31 -28.53
C ASP A 7 31.05 -7.37 -27.66
N THR A 8 30.50 -6.23 -27.22
CA THR A 8 31.17 -5.23 -26.39
C THR A 8 30.15 -4.41 -25.60
N TRP A 9 30.35 -4.25 -24.30
CA TRP A 9 29.52 -3.45 -23.39
C TRP A 9 29.90 -1.94 -23.37
N VAL A 10 30.75 -1.52 -24.31
CA VAL A 10 31.26 -0.14 -24.42
C VAL A 10 30.41 0.72 -25.37
N GLY A 11 29.35 0.14 -25.97
CA GLY A 11 28.39 0.88 -26.80
C GLY A 11 27.35 1.64 -25.96
N ASN A 12 26.77 2.70 -26.54
CA ASN A 12 25.64 3.39 -25.93
C ASN A 12 24.48 2.38 -25.76
N PRO A 13 23.91 2.20 -24.56
CA PRO A 13 22.77 1.30 -24.34
C PRO A 13 21.57 1.58 -25.26
N ALA A 14 21.48 2.77 -25.86
CA ALA A 14 20.48 3.12 -26.85
C ALA A 14 20.67 2.44 -28.22
N ASP A 15 21.89 2.03 -28.55
CA ASP A 15 22.24 1.40 -29.85
C ASP A 15 22.03 -0.13 -29.81
N VAL A 16 21.93 -0.67 -28.60
CA VAL A 16 21.51 -2.04 -28.33
C VAL A 16 19.99 -1.98 -28.27
N GLY A 17 19.29 -2.66 -29.17
CA GLY A 17 17.82 -2.64 -29.24
C GLY A 17 17.12 -2.99 -27.91
N PRO A 18 15.77 -3.01 -27.86
CA PRO A 18 15.01 -3.09 -26.60
C PRO A 18 15.53 -4.17 -25.63
N MET A 19 16.15 -3.75 -24.53
CA MET A 19 16.76 -4.67 -23.55
C MET A 19 15.74 -5.38 -22.67
N TYR A 20 14.55 -4.79 -22.50
CA TYR A 20 13.48 -5.33 -21.69
C TYR A 20 12.09 -5.00 -22.30
N PRO A 21 11.03 -5.70 -21.89
CA PRO A 21 9.68 -5.40 -22.36
C PRO A 21 9.25 -3.98 -21.97
N PHE A 22 8.52 -3.31 -22.86
CA PHE A 22 7.97 -1.96 -22.64
C PHE A 22 9.01 -0.81 -22.56
N VAL A 23 10.21 -0.99 -23.13
CA VAL A 23 11.14 0.12 -23.39
C VAL A 23 10.43 1.22 -24.19
N GLY A 24 10.53 2.47 -23.72
CA GLY A 24 9.83 3.64 -24.28
C GLY A 24 8.46 3.92 -23.65
N TYR A 25 7.91 3.01 -22.84
CA TYR A 25 6.67 3.21 -22.07
C TYR A 25 6.91 3.48 -20.59
N GLU A 26 8.13 3.80 -20.18
CA GLU A 26 8.49 4.01 -18.78
C GLU A 26 7.63 5.10 -18.15
N VAL A 27 7.46 6.23 -18.84
CA VAL A 27 6.68 7.37 -18.32
C VAL A 27 5.18 7.05 -18.26
N PRO A 28 4.53 6.51 -19.32
CA PRO A 28 3.15 6.05 -19.23
C PRO A 28 2.91 5.02 -18.11
N LEU A 29 3.77 4.00 -17.99
CA LEU A 29 3.63 2.97 -16.97
C LEU A 29 3.84 3.54 -15.56
N PHE A 30 4.80 4.46 -15.40
CA PHE A 30 5.01 5.17 -14.14
C PHE A 30 3.76 5.95 -13.71
N VAL A 31 3.12 6.67 -14.63
CA VAL A 31 1.88 7.39 -14.34
C VAL A 31 0.76 6.43 -13.94
N VAL A 32 0.60 5.31 -14.65
CA VAL A 32 -0.40 4.28 -14.29
C VAL A 32 -0.13 3.74 -12.89
N CYS A 33 1.12 3.39 -12.57
CA CYS A 33 1.49 2.92 -11.25
C CYS A 33 1.18 3.96 -10.16
N ILE A 34 1.47 5.24 -10.39
CA ILE A 34 1.14 6.31 -9.43
C ILE A 34 -0.37 6.42 -9.21
N VAL A 35 -1.17 6.39 -10.28
CA VAL A 35 -2.63 6.51 -10.16
C VAL A 35 -3.20 5.33 -9.37
N LEU A 36 -2.76 4.11 -9.67
CA LEU A 36 -3.17 2.91 -8.94
C LEU A 36 -2.74 2.98 -7.47
N TRP A 37 -1.53 3.46 -7.20
CA TRP A 37 -1.03 3.61 -5.85
C TRP A 37 -1.85 4.61 -5.03
N ILE A 38 -2.14 5.79 -5.59
CA ILE A 38 -2.97 6.81 -4.91
C ILE A 38 -4.38 6.26 -4.63
N ALA A 39 -5.00 5.61 -5.62
CA ALA A 39 -6.31 5.00 -5.44
C ALA A 39 -6.30 3.93 -4.33
N TYR A 40 -5.26 3.09 -4.30
CA TYR A 40 -5.08 2.09 -3.26
C TYR A 40 -4.90 2.72 -1.88
N THR A 41 -4.05 3.74 -1.75
CA THR A 41 -3.82 4.43 -0.47
C THR A 41 -5.10 5.06 0.07
N ILE A 42 -5.92 5.69 -0.77
CA ILE A 42 -7.22 6.25 -0.34
C ILE A 42 -8.14 5.14 0.17
N TRP A 43 -8.21 4.02 -0.54
CA TRP A 43 -9.01 2.87 -0.13
C TRP A 43 -8.52 2.29 1.21
N GLN A 44 -7.21 2.19 1.38
CA GLN A 44 -6.57 1.63 2.56
C GLN A 44 -6.85 2.49 3.81
N ILE A 45 -6.74 3.82 3.69
CA ILE A 45 -7.09 4.76 4.77
C ILE A 45 -8.58 4.66 5.15
N LYS A 46 -9.47 4.56 4.15
CA LYS A 46 -10.92 4.41 4.42
C LYS A 46 -11.22 3.11 5.14
N HIS A 47 -10.53 2.03 4.78
CA HIS A 47 -10.71 0.73 5.43
C HIS A 47 -10.19 0.77 6.87
N GLU A 48 -9.02 1.34 7.12
CA GLU A 48 -8.49 1.50 8.48
C GLU A 48 -9.39 2.37 9.35
N ASN A 49 -9.90 3.49 8.84
CA ASN A 49 -10.81 4.35 9.59
C ASN A 49 -12.12 3.65 9.98
N ALA A 50 -12.63 2.75 9.14
CA ALA A 50 -13.82 1.97 9.49
C ALA A 50 -13.53 1.01 10.66
N THR A 51 -12.37 0.36 10.64
CA THR A 51 -11.95 -0.54 11.72
C THR A 51 -11.71 0.22 13.03
N TYR A 52 -11.06 1.39 12.98
CA TYR A 52 -10.80 2.19 14.19
C TYR A 52 -12.08 2.74 14.84
N ALA A 53 -13.13 3.02 14.07
CA ALA A 53 -14.41 3.44 14.63
C ALA A 53 -15.06 2.32 15.47
N ASP A 54 -15.04 1.09 14.96
CA ASP A 54 -15.61 -0.07 15.65
C ASP A 54 -14.81 -0.43 16.92
N GLU A 55 -13.49 -0.23 16.91
CA GLU A 55 -12.63 -0.46 18.09
C GLU A 55 -12.84 0.60 19.18
N LEU A 56 -13.05 1.86 18.81
CA LEU A 56 -13.34 2.94 19.76
C LEU A 56 -14.67 2.73 20.48
N ASP A 57 -15.70 2.29 19.75
CA ASP A 57 -17.01 2.01 20.35
C ASP A 57 -16.96 0.83 21.33
N GLN A 58 -16.22 -0.23 21.01
CA GLN A 58 -16.02 -1.36 21.92
C GLN A 58 -15.24 -0.97 23.19
N LEU A 59 -14.21 -0.13 23.06
CA LEU A 59 -13.45 0.37 24.22
C LEU A 59 -14.31 1.28 25.09
N ALA A 60 -15.15 2.13 24.49
CA ALA A 60 -16.08 2.99 25.21
C ALA A 60 -17.13 2.16 25.97
N GLU A 61 -17.68 1.11 25.34
CA GLU A 61 -18.63 0.21 25.97
C GLU A 61 -17.98 -0.56 27.15
N ALA A 62 -16.80 -1.14 26.94
CA ALA A 62 -16.07 -1.83 28.00
C ALA A 62 -15.76 -0.93 29.22
N GLY A 63 -15.36 0.33 28.98
CA GLY A 63 -15.14 1.31 30.05
C GLY A 63 -16.42 1.68 30.80
N SER A 64 -17.54 1.82 30.08
CA SER A 64 -18.85 2.10 30.69
C SER A 64 -19.33 0.94 31.58
N LEU A 65 -19.06 -0.30 31.19
CA LEU A 65 -19.37 -1.50 31.97
C LEU A 65 -18.55 -1.56 33.26
N VAL A 66 -17.25 -1.27 33.20
CA VAL A 66 -16.36 -1.24 34.38
C VAL A 66 -16.85 -0.22 35.40
N SER A 67 -17.12 1.02 34.98
CA SER A 67 -17.60 2.06 35.90
C SER A 67 -18.97 1.73 36.52
N THR A 68 -19.81 1.00 35.78
CA THR A 68 -21.11 0.54 36.28
C THR A 68 -20.95 -0.54 37.34
N ILE A 69 -20.05 -1.49 37.14
CA ILE A 69 -19.74 -2.54 38.14
C ILE A 69 -19.17 -1.92 39.41
N GLU A 70 -18.24 -0.96 39.30
CA GLU A 70 -17.66 -0.26 40.46
C GLU A 70 -18.73 0.50 41.26
N ARG A 71 -19.68 1.15 40.57
CA ARG A 71 -20.80 1.87 41.18
C ARG A 71 -21.76 0.95 41.93
N GLU A 72 -22.00 -0.26 41.42
CA GLU A 72 -22.91 -1.24 42.03
C GLU A 72 -22.24 -2.00 43.19
N GLY A 73 -20.96 -2.37 43.06
CA GLY A 73 -20.19 -3.08 44.08
C GLY A 73 -19.76 -2.22 45.29
N GLY A 74 -19.69 -0.89 45.14
CA GLY A 74 -19.39 0.04 46.23
C GLY A 74 -20.60 0.45 47.08
N ASN A 75 -21.81 0.03 46.72
CA ASN A 75 -23.07 0.42 47.39
C ASN A 75 -23.76 -0.76 48.12
N SER A 76 -23.03 -1.85 48.41
CA SER A 76 -23.47 -2.96 49.27
C SER A 76 -22.54 -3.11 50.47
#